data_AF-F4J405-F1
#
_entry.id   AF-F4J405-F1
#
_cell.length_a   1.000
_cell.length_b   1.000
_cell.length_c   1.000
_cell.angle_alpha   90.00
_cell.angle_beta   90.00
_cell.angle_gamma   90.00
#
_symmetry.space_group_name_H-M   'P 1'
#
loop_
_entity.id
_entity.type
_entity.pdbx_description
1 polymer ?
#
loop_
_entity_poly.entity_id
_entity_poly.type
_entity_poly.pdbx_seq_one_letter_code
_entity_poly.pdbx_strand_id
1 'polypeptide(L)'
;MAMVVGVAMGNIALGAETVGQINEAYKTKPMLKKPLDECSMRYKTIVDVDVHTAIISIKGNPKFAEGAVVDAGVEASICEGGFTKGQSPLTSLTQRMEKICDVTRAIIRMLL
;
A
#
# COMPACT_ATOMS: atom_id res chain seq x y z
N MET A 1 -0.69 -19.43 9.16
CA MET A 1 -0.79 -18.13 9.87
C MET A 1 0.51 -17.34 9.89
N ALA A 2 1.66 -17.90 10.33
CA ALA A 2 2.94 -17.16 10.38
C ALA A 2 3.32 -16.48 9.05
N MET A 3 3.17 -17.20 7.93
CA MET A 3 3.43 -16.64 6.59
C MET A 3 2.54 -15.42 6.29
N VAL A 4 1.25 -15.46 6.64
CA VAL A 4 0.31 -14.36 6.34
C VAL A 4 0.63 -13.10 7.13
N VAL A 5 0.95 -13.26 8.42
CA VAL A 5 1.41 -12.16 9.27
C VAL A 5 2.71 -11.58 8.73
N GLY A 6 3.63 -12.42 8.25
CA GLY A 6 4.87 -11.98 7.60
C GLY A 6 4.62 -11.09 6.38
N VAL A 7 3.72 -11.49 5.48
CA VAL A 7 3.40 -10.68 4.29
C VAL A 7 2.68 -9.37 4.67
N ALA A 8 1.74 -9.42 5.62
CA ALA A 8 1.08 -8.21 6.12
C ALA A 8 2.07 -7.22 6.76
N MET A 9 3.03 -7.71 7.56
CA MET A 9 4.13 -6.87 8.08
C MET A 9 5.02 -6.31 6.96
N GLY A 10 5.22 -7.08 5.87
CA GLY A 10 5.87 -6.60 4.65
C GLY A 10 5.15 -5.41 4.02
N ASN A 11 3.81 -5.42 3.99
CA ASN A 11 3.03 -4.26 3.52
C ASN A 11 3.23 -3.03 4.42
N ILE A 12 3.29 -3.18 5.75
CA ILE A 12 3.59 -2.04 6.64
C ILE A 12 4.93 -1.42 6.28
N ALA A 13 5.98 -2.25 6.21
CA ALA A 13 7.34 -1.78 5.97
C ALA A 13 7.43 -1.04 4.62
N LEU A 14 6.83 -1.60 3.57
CA LEU A 14 6.79 -0.97 2.25
C LEU A 14 5.94 0.31 2.22
N GLY A 15 4.82 0.35 2.95
CA GLY A 15 3.99 1.54 3.09
C GLY A 15 4.76 2.68 3.75
N ALA A 16 5.45 2.40 4.85
CA ALA A 16 6.29 3.35 5.55
C ALA A 16 7.48 3.83 4.70
N GLU A 17 8.15 2.92 3.98
CA GLU A 17 9.20 3.26 3.01
C GLU A 17 8.66 4.23 1.94
N THR A 18 7.45 3.98 1.44
CA THR A 18 6.85 4.82 0.40
C THR A 18 6.46 6.20 0.93
N VAL A 19 5.95 6.30 2.17
CA VAL A 19 5.74 7.59 2.83
C VAL A 19 7.05 8.36 2.97
N GLY A 20 8.14 7.69 3.32
CA GLY A 20 9.48 8.28 3.35
C GLY A 20 9.89 8.84 1.98
N GLN A 21 9.69 8.06 0.91
CA GLN A 21 10.02 8.48 -0.45
C GLN A 21 9.14 9.64 -0.94
N ILE A 22 7.86 9.68 -0.54
CA ILE A 22 6.98 10.83 -0.81
C ILE A 22 7.52 12.10 -0.15
N ASN A 23 8.00 12.01 1.10
CA ASN A 23 8.59 13.14 1.80
C ASN A 23 9.86 13.67 1.11
N GLU A 24 10.70 12.79 0.58
CA GLU A 24 11.86 13.20 -0.23
C GLU A 24 11.45 13.77 -1.60
N ALA A 25 10.40 13.23 -2.21
CA ALA A 25 9.88 13.74 -3.48
C ALA A 25 9.33 15.17 -3.36
N TYR A 26 8.73 15.56 -2.24
CA TYR A 26 8.32 16.95 -2.02
C TYR A 26 9.48 17.94 -2.09
N LYS A 27 10.66 17.55 -1.59
CA LYS A 27 11.86 18.40 -1.58
C LYS A 27 12.50 18.50 -2.97
N THR A 28 12.52 17.38 -3.69
CA THR A 28 13.28 17.25 -4.94
C THR A 28 12.45 17.53 -6.20
N LYS A 29 11.11 17.42 -6.11
CA LYS A 29 10.19 17.57 -7.24
C LYS A 29 8.97 18.43 -6.87
N PRO A 30 9.15 19.72 -6.52
CA PRO A 30 8.06 20.58 -6.06
C PRO A 30 6.93 20.76 -7.08
N MET A 31 7.21 20.61 -8.38
CA MET A 31 6.19 20.66 -9.43
C MET A 31 5.18 19.50 -9.37
N LEU A 32 5.51 18.41 -8.67
CA LEU A 32 4.63 17.25 -8.49
C LEU A 32 3.80 17.35 -7.19
N LYS A 33 3.69 18.52 -6.56
CA LYS A 33 3.02 18.67 -5.27
C LYS A 33 1.61 18.06 -5.24
N LYS A 34 0.76 18.34 -6.24
CA LYS A 34 -0.62 17.85 -6.25
C LYS A 34 -0.72 16.31 -6.24
N PRO A 35 -0.11 15.58 -7.18
CA PRO A 35 -0.16 14.12 -7.13
C PRO A 35 0.58 13.53 -5.90
N LEU A 36 1.61 14.22 -5.38
CA LEU A 36 2.25 13.81 -4.14
C LEU A 36 1.34 13.97 -2.91
N ASP A 37 0.53 15.04 -2.84
CA ASP A 37 -0.46 15.26 -1.77
C ASP A 37 -1.49 14.12 -1.77
N GLU A 38 -1.99 13.72 -2.95
CA GLU A 38 -2.88 12.57 -3.10
C GLU A 38 -2.20 11.27 -2.65
N CYS A 39 -1.00 10.97 -3.16
CA CYS A 39 -0.24 9.79 -2.73
C CYS A 39 0.04 9.76 -1.23
N SER A 40 0.36 10.90 -0.62
CA SER A 40 0.65 11.00 0.81
C SER A 40 -0.56 10.62 1.64
N MET A 41 -1.76 11.08 1.25
CA MET A 41 -3.01 10.70 1.91
C MET A 41 -3.23 9.19 1.81
N ARG A 42 -3.14 8.63 0.60
CA ARG A 42 -3.40 7.21 0.33
C ARG A 42 -2.45 6.29 1.08
N TYR A 43 -1.14 6.57 1.03
CA TYR A 43 -0.16 5.74 1.73
C TYR A 43 -0.24 5.85 3.25
N LYS A 44 -0.72 6.97 3.79
CA LYS A 44 -1.07 7.06 5.21
C LYS A 44 -2.28 6.17 5.53
N THR A 45 -3.33 6.18 4.71
CA THR A 45 -4.47 5.26 4.86
C THR A 45 -4.02 3.79 4.81
N ILE A 46 -3.14 3.43 3.88
CA ILE A 46 -2.60 2.07 3.79
C ILE A 46 -1.95 1.66 5.11
N VAL A 47 -1.03 2.48 5.61
CA VAL A 47 -0.26 2.17 6.82
C VAL A 47 -1.15 2.17 8.07
N ASP A 48 -1.96 3.22 8.24
CA ASP A 48 -2.70 3.47 9.48
C ASP A 48 -4.02 2.71 9.57
N VAL A 49 -4.62 2.34 8.43
CA VAL A 49 -5.95 1.70 8.37
C VAL A 49 -5.86 0.31 7.77
N ASP A 50 -5.42 0.19 6.52
CA ASP A 50 -5.58 -1.05 5.77
C ASP A 50 -4.74 -2.18 6.36
N VAL A 51 -3.45 -1.91 6.61
CA VAL A 51 -2.58 -2.96 7.14
C VAL A 51 -2.92 -3.31 8.58
N HIS A 52 -3.30 -2.32 9.40
CA HIS A 52 -3.81 -2.60 10.75
C HIS A 52 -5.07 -3.47 10.72
N THR A 53 -6.02 -3.15 9.84
CA THR A 53 -7.24 -3.92 9.66
C THR A 53 -6.93 -5.34 9.18
N ALA A 54 -6.00 -5.50 8.24
CA ALA A 54 -5.57 -6.81 7.75
C ALA A 54 -4.97 -7.67 8.88
N ILE A 55 -4.08 -7.11 9.70
CA ILE A 55 -3.42 -7.84 10.80
C ILE A 55 -4.41 -8.27 11.89
N ILE A 56 -5.39 -7.42 12.22
CA ILE A 56 -6.40 -7.76 13.22
C ILE A 56 -7.36 -8.80 12.64
N SER A 57 -7.87 -8.55 11.44
CA SER A 57 -8.92 -9.36 10.82
C SER A 57 -8.44 -10.74 10.41
N ILE A 58 -7.14 -10.93 10.16
CA ILE A 58 -6.62 -12.25 9.77
C ILE A 58 -6.78 -13.31 10.88
N LYS A 59 -6.81 -12.88 12.15
CA LYS A 59 -7.09 -13.74 13.30
C LYS A 59 -8.58 -13.86 13.61
N GLY A 60 -9.38 -12.92 13.11
CA GLY A 60 -10.82 -12.88 13.26
C GLY A 60 -11.52 -13.42 12.02
N ASN A 61 -12.15 -12.53 11.26
CA ASN A 61 -12.77 -12.88 9.97
C ASN A 61 -11.82 -12.51 8.82
N PRO A 62 -11.19 -13.50 8.15
CA PRO A 62 -10.24 -13.25 7.08
C PRO A 62 -10.83 -12.50 5.87
N LYS A 63 -12.16 -12.43 5.73
CA LYS A 63 -12.80 -11.68 4.65
C LYS A 63 -12.55 -10.19 4.76
N PHE A 64 -12.51 -9.64 5.98
CA PHE A 64 -12.13 -8.25 6.20
C PHE A 64 -10.65 -8.02 5.94
N ALA A 65 -9.79 -9.01 6.23
CA ALA A 65 -8.38 -8.94 5.88
C ALA A 65 -8.19 -8.93 4.35
N GLU A 66 -8.95 -9.74 3.61
CA GLU A 66 -8.93 -9.72 2.14
C GLU A 66 -9.33 -8.34 1.62
N GLY A 67 -10.41 -7.77 2.17
CA GLY A 67 -10.89 -6.43 1.79
C GLY A 67 -9.84 -5.35 2.01
N ALA A 68 -9.26 -5.27 3.21
CA ALA A 68 -8.25 -4.28 3.53
C ALA A 68 -6.99 -4.39 2.65
N VAL A 69 -6.57 -5.61 2.31
CA VAL A 69 -5.44 -5.82 1.39
C VAL A 69 -5.78 -5.41 -0.05
N VAL A 70 -7.01 -5.67 -0.50
CA VAL A 70 -7.47 -5.20 -1.81
C VAL A 70 -7.49 -3.68 -1.86
N ASP A 71 -8.02 -3.05 -0.81
CA ASP A 71 -8.07 -1.59 -0.70
C ASP A 71 -6.66 -0.99 -0.73
N ALA A 72 -5.70 -1.56 0.01
CA ALA A 72 -4.31 -1.11 -0.04
C ALA A 72 -3.69 -1.14 -1.44
N GLY A 73 -4.00 -2.18 -2.22
CA GLY A 73 -3.58 -2.29 -3.62
C GLY A 73 -4.22 -1.23 -4.50
N VAL A 74 -5.52 -0.97 -4.31
CA VAL A 74 -6.27 0.09 -5.03
C VAL A 74 -5.71 1.47 -4.69
N GLU A 75 -5.44 1.75 -3.42
CA GLU A 75 -4.86 3.00 -2.95
C GLU A 75 -3.49 3.27 -3.59
N ALA A 76 -2.63 2.24 -3.68
CA ALA A 76 -1.34 2.33 -4.37
C ALA A 76 -1.50 2.60 -5.88
N SER A 77 -2.47 1.94 -6.52
CA SER A 77 -2.73 2.10 -7.95
C SER A 77 -3.27 3.49 -8.29
N ILE A 78 -4.18 4.01 -7.47
CA ILE A 78 -4.70 5.38 -7.67
C ILE A 78 -3.60 6.42 -7.43
N CYS A 79 -2.72 6.21 -6.44
CA CYS A 79 -1.54 7.07 -6.27
C CYS A 79 -0.70 7.11 -7.55
N GLU A 80 -0.36 5.96 -8.15
CA GLU A 80 0.42 5.94 -9.39
C GLU A 80 -0.32 6.59 -10.57
N GLY A 81 -1.63 6.39 -10.66
CA GLY A 81 -2.49 6.97 -11.70
C GLY A 81 -2.60 8.49 -11.65
N GLY A 82 -2.23 9.14 -10.53
CA GLY A 82 -2.20 10.59 -10.41
C GLY A 82 -1.07 11.28 -11.18
N PHE A 83 -0.05 10.53 -11.62
CA PHE A 83 1.09 11.08 -12.34
C PHE A 83 0.94 10.97 -13.87
N THR A 84 1.42 11.99 -14.58
CA THR A 84 1.66 11.86 -16.03
C THR A 84 2.62 10.70 -16.29
N LYS A 85 2.39 9.94 -17.36
CA LYS A 85 3.21 8.78 -17.74
C LYS A 85 4.71 9.10 -17.67
N GLY A 86 5.44 8.32 -16.86
CA GLY A 86 6.89 8.44 -16.68
C GLY A 86 7.36 9.53 -15.71
N GLN A 87 6.45 10.27 -15.07
CA GLN A 87 6.82 11.33 -14.13
C GLN A 87 6.79 10.89 -12.65
N SER A 88 6.13 9.77 -12.33
CA SER A 88 6.03 9.27 -10.97
C SER A 88 7.43 8.96 -10.39
N PRO A 89 7.80 9.56 -9.25
CA PRO A 89 8.99 9.15 -8.50
C PRO A 89 8.76 7.86 -7.70
N LEU A 90 7.54 7.29 -7.74
CA LEU A 90 7.09 6.21 -6.87
C LEU A 90 6.79 4.92 -7.62
N THR A 91 6.86 4.89 -8.96
CA THR A 91 6.44 3.74 -9.80
C THR A 91 6.97 2.39 -9.31
N SER A 92 8.24 2.33 -8.91
CA SER A 92 8.82 1.07 -8.39
C SER A 92 8.19 0.63 -7.08
N LEU A 93 7.84 1.57 -6.20
CA LEU A 93 7.24 1.30 -4.89
C LEU A 93 5.75 0.98 -5.01
N THR A 94 5.02 1.72 -5.85
CA THR A 94 3.59 1.46 -6.12
C THR A 94 3.39 0.09 -6.76
N GLN A 95 4.20 -0.26 -7.76
CA GLN A 95 4.16 -1.61 -8.37
C GLN A 95 4.56 -2.72 -7.39
N ARG A 96 5.50 -2.46 -6.47
CA ARG A 96 5.84 -3.42 -5.41
C ARG A 96 4.65 -3.60 -4.47
N MET A 97 3.98 -2.52 -4.09
CA MET A 97 2.82 -2.57 -3.20
C MET A 97 1.68 -3.37 -3.82
N GLU A 98 1.34 -3.10 -5.09
CA GLU A 98 0.32 -3.87 -5.83
C GLU A 98 0.63 -5.37 -5.82
N LYS A 99 1.87 -5.75 -6.15
CA LYS A 99 2.30 -7.16 -6.17
C LYS A 99 2.21 -7.83 -4.81
N ILE A 100 2.67 -7.16 -3.75
CA ILE A 100 2.58 -7.75 -2.41
C ILE A 100 1.12 -7.83 -1.98
N CYS A 101 0.27 -6.86 -2.30
CA CYS A 101 -1.17 -6.95 -2.04
C CYS A 101 -1.80 -8.15 -2.76
N ASP A 102 -1.47 -8.39 -4.03
CA ASP A 102 -1.96 -9.56 -4.77
C ASP A 102 -1.53 -10.88 -4.14
N VAL A 103 -0.25 -11.00 -3.76
CA VAL A 103 0.28 -12.19 -3.06
C VAL A 103 -0.41 -12.37 -1.71
N THR A 104 -0.53 -11.30 -0.93
CA THR A 104 -1.19 -11.33 0.38
C THR A 104 -2.63 -11.78 0.23
N ARG A 105 -3.37 -11.21 -0.72
CA ARG A 105 -4.76 -11.57 -1.01
C ARG A 105 -4.90 -13.05 -1.37
N ALA A 106 -4.02 -13.57 -2.23
CA ALA A 106 -4.03 -14.98 -2.59
C ALA A 106 -3.82 -15.89 -1.36
N ILE A 107 -2.94 -15.49 -0.45
CA ILE A 107 -2.70 -16.22 0.81
C ILE A 107 -3.90 -16.12 1.75
N ILE A 108 -4.52 -14.95 1.89
CA ILE A 108 -5.71 -14.76 2.75
C ILE A 108 -6.86 -15.64 2.26
N ARG A 109 -7.03 -15.80 0.95
CA ARG A 109 -8.04 -16.68 0.35
C ARG A 109 -7.89 -18.15 0.72
N MET A 110 -6.71 -18.59 1.13
CA MET A 110 -6.53 -19.95 1.67
C MET A 110 -7.11 -20.13 3.07
N LEU A 111 -7.54 -19.04 3.72
CA LEU A 111 -8.17 -19.04 5.04
C LEU A 111 -9.69 -18.81 4.97
N LEU A 112 -10.24 -18.60 3.77
CA LEU A 112 -11.67 -18.44 3.51
C LEU A 112 -12.30 -19.79 3.16
#